data_AF-A0A1Q4WIB5-F1
#
_entry.id   AF-A0A1Q4WIB5-F1
#
_cell.length_a   1.000
_cell.length_b   1.000
_cell.length_c   1.000
_cell.angle_alpha   90.00
_cell.angle_beta   90.00
_cell.angle_gamma   90.00
#
_symmetry.space_group_name_H-M   'P 1'
#
loop_
_entity.id
_entity.type
_entity.pdbx_description
1 polymer ?
#
loop_
_entity_poly.entity_id
_entity_poly.type
_entity_poly.pdbx_seq_one_letter_code
_entity_poly.pdbx_strand_id
1 'polypeptide(L)'
;MCVALMASCTSTPEEPEAQDPAAARQFDLLVSKENGYYYHPFLRQSPAGPQAQSYALRTLTELGSSPKTSMDSAQAESFRQGALETSSLWGRNWMIALRQAGAGEVLGAGDAEAVNKTRNKGGWYVDSALGDEDDAARLGSTWAALEVLDALGRLDALPSADRSATLDWLRSLAAEPRPVDQSSALARCLQLLKEPVPGALTQAAAPRTDDFARLTPDARASRLADTYSYVVVQEAAGKRPAPDRKVWEPVLRDGAATLPHEQLYKLVHILKAAGSPKAVFAPVEKRLDGERLDDGTVRDPGAYLGNPDASLFVQRLRALAGWSREDAGLLTALEREEKSHDVSQESAERLNRAALRKVTAGGDAGEPARQLCADPRVLPGSVTEQNATQWQRTALNCADAGAPVGTPKIGSWHLDTPDRVVAAATVAVGLADSDHRDSIPAWITADALAQWARHPDRIDSVYGYVLVVRAYALLGGETDAALREALGRGVTQHKGCPELPDLYQVGGGDSACDLKTTWGVWTLDRQLHGAMGWLPATNPRDKK
;
A
#
# COMPACT_ATOMS: atom_id res chain seq x y z
N MET A 1 -42.73 40.67 -59.54
CA MET A 1 -42.73 39.63 -58.49
C MET A 1 -41.73 38.56 -58.89
N CYS A 2 -40.61 38.45 -58.18
CA CYS A 2 -39.73 37.28 -58.18
C CYS A 2 -38.82 37.31 -56.94
N VAL A 3 -39.00 36.28 -56.12
CA VAL A 3 -38.05 35.49 -55.32
C VAL A 3 -36.80 36.16 -54.74
N ALA A 4 -36.68 36.13 -53.41
CA ALA A 4 -35.41 36.12 -52.69
C ALA A 4 -35.37 34.89 -51.75
N LEU A 5 -34.30 34.08 -51.89
CA LEU A 5 -33.98 32.93 -51.06
C LEU A 5 -33.55 33.37 -49.65
N MET A 6 -34.06 32.72 -48.61
CA MET A 6 -33.49 32.71 -47.27
C MET A 6 -33.10 31.27 -46.94
N ALA A 7 -31.80 31.04 -46.74
CA ALA A 7 -31.25 29.81 -46.22
C ALA A 7 -31.46 29.76 -44.69
N SER A 8 -32.10 28.70 -44.20
CA SER A 8 -32.12 28.37 -42.76
C SER A 8 -31.11 27.26 -42.50
N CYS A 9 -30.05 27.60 -41.77
CA CYS A 9 -29.18 26.66 -41.10
C CYS A 9 -29.97 26.00 -39.96
N THR A 10 -30.35 24.73 -40.14
CA THR A 10 -30.74 23.89 -39.01
C THR A 10 -29.47 23.34 -38.38
N SER A 11 -29.06 23.94 -37.26
CA SER A 11 -28.11 23.36 -36.32
C SER A 11 -28.67 22.02 -35.83
N THR A 12 -28.01 20.93 -36.19
CA THR A 12 -28.22 19.62 -35.58
C THR A 12 -27.99 19.77 -34.07
N PRO A 13 -28.91 19.32 -33.21
CA PRO A 13 -28.63 19.26 -31.78
C PRO A 13 -27.45 18.29 -31.59
N GLU A 14 -26.38 18.74 -30.92
CA GLU A 14 -25.37 17.85 -30.40
C GLU A 14 -26.07 16.81 -29.52
N GLU A 15 -25.95 15.54 -29.91
CA GLU A 15 -26.40 14.42 -29.09
C GLU A 15 -25.71 14.55 -27.72
N PRO A 16 -26.44 14.41 -26.59
CA PRO A 16 -25.80 14.41 -25.29
C PRO A 16 -24.77 13.27 -25.26
N GLU A 17 -23.53 13.59 -24.91
CA GLU A 17 -22.50 12.57 -24.61
C GLU A 17 -23.15 11.48 -23.76
N ALA A 18 -23.14 10.24 -24.28
CA ALA A 18 -23.74 9.11 -23.60
C ALA A 18 -23.08 8.98 -22.22
N GLN A 19 -23.79 9.40 -21.18
CA GLN A 19 -23.28 9.33 -19.82
C GLN A 19 -22.97 7.89 -19.46
N ASP A 20 -21.77 7.66 -18.93
CA ASP A 20 -21.35 6.36 -18.47
C ASP A 20 -22.38 5.79 -17.46
N PRO A 21 -22.72 4.49 -17.55
CA PRO A 21 -23.63 3.85 -16.60
C PRO A 21 -23.19 4.05 -15.16
N ALA A 22 -24.14 4.07 -14.21
CA ALA A 22 -23.82 4.22 -12.79
C ALA A 22 -22.79 3.20 -12.28
N ALA A 23 -22.83 1.97 -12.81
CA ALA A 23 -21.85 0.93 -12.53
C ALA A 23 -20.43 1.23 -13.04
N ALA A 24 -20.28 2.01 -14.12
CA ALA A 24 -18.95 2.44 -14.58
C ALA A 24 -18.37 3.55 -13.68
N ARG A 25 -19.22 4.48 -13.22
CA ARG A 25 -18.84 5.61 -12.36
C ARG A 25 -18.35 5.21 -10.97
N GLN A 26 -18.64 3.98 -10.52
CA GLN A 26 -18.10 3.50 -9.24
C GLN A 26 -16.56 3.43 -9.24
N PHE A 27 -15.94 3.28 -10.42
CA PHE A 27 -14.48 3.31 -10.56
C PHE A 27 -13.88 4.70 -10.32
N ASP A 28 -14.66 5.79 -10.41
CA ASP A 28 -14.17 7.15 -10.14
C ASP A 28 -13.68 7.29 -8.69
N LEU A 29 -14.25 6.50 -7.77
CA LEU A 29 -13.79 6.42 -6.38
C LEU A 29 -12.38 5.83 -6.24
N LEU A 30 -11.94 5.06 -7.24
CA LEU A 30 -10.64 4.38 -7.27
C LEU A 30 -9.56 5.21 -7.97
N VAL A 31 -9.87 6.40 -8.48
CA VAL A 31 -8.87 7.29 -9.09
C VAL A 31 -8.02 7.94 -7.99
N SER A 32 -6.72 7.69 -8.04
CA SER A 32 -5.75 8.32 -7.16
C SER A 32 -5.68 9.82 -7.41
N LYS A 33 -5.90 10.63 -6.38
CA LYS A 33 -5.70 12.07 -6.45
C LYS A 33 -4.23 12.47 -6.58
N GLU A 34 -3.31 11.56 -6.25
CA GLU A 34 -1.88 11.82 -6.28
C GLU A 34 -1.33 11.63 -7.69
N ASN A 35 -1.55 10.44 -8.26
CA ASN A 35 -0.93 10.08 -9.53
C ASN A 35 -1.92 9.90 -10.70
N GLY A 36 -3.23 9.94 -10.46
CA GLY A 36 -4.28 9.82 -11.49
C GLY A 36 -4.52 8.40 -12.01
N TYR A 37 -3.77 7.41 -11.53
CA TYR A 37 -4.04 5.99 -11.80
C TYR A 37 -5.18 5.46 -10.93
N TYR A 38 -5.76 4.34 -11.32
CA TYR A 38 -6.63 3.57 -10.44
C TYR A 38 -5.79 2.83 -9.38
N TYR A 39 -6.27 2.75 -8.14
CA TYR A 39 -5.71 1.90 -7.08
C TYR A 39 -6.64 0.72 -6.77
N HIS A 40 -6.10 -0.35 -6.17
CA HIS A 40 -6.89 -1.54 -5.83
C HIS A 40 -7.82 -1.26 -4.62
N PRO A 41 -9.12 -1.62 -4.68
CA PRO A 41 -10.10 -1.30 -3.63
C PRO A 41 -9.75 -1.81 -2.24
N PHE A 42 -9.10 -2.98 -2.13
CA PHE A 42 -8.68 -3.53 -0.83
C PHE A 42 -7.69 -2.63 -0.09
N LEU A 43 -6.91 -1.81 -0.81
CA LEU A 43 -5.98 -0.88 -0.20
C LEU A 43 -6.70 0.20 0.61
N ARG A 44 -7.98 0.52 0.30
CA ARG A 44 -8.77 1.54 1.04
C ARG A 44 -8.89 1.26 2.53
N GLN A 45 -8.75 0.03 2.95
CA GLN A 45 -8.83 -0.36 4.37
C GLN A 45 -7.49 -0.89 4.89
N SER A 46 -6.41 -0.70 4.14
CA SER A 46 -5.08 -1.13 4.55
C SER A 46 -4.54 -0.15 5.61
N PRO A 47 -4.24 -0.64 6.82
CA PRO A 47 -3.61 0.19 7.83
C PRO A 47 -2.16 0.47 7.43
N ALA A 48 -1.66 1.67 7.74
CA ALA A 48 -0.25 1.99 7.56
C ALA A 48 0.64 1.04 8.36
N GLY A 49 1.90 0.87 7.92
CA GLY A 49 2.88 0.07 8.65
C GLY A 49 3.20 0.61 10.06
N PRO A 50 3.88 -0.19 10.92
CA PRO A 50 4.06 0.10 12.34
C PRO A 50 4.70 1.47 12.65
N GLN A 51 5.72 1.87 11.88
CA GLN A 51 6.38 3.17 12.04
C GLN A 51 5.42 4.33 11.75
N ALA A 52 4.69 4.27 10.62
CA ALA A 52 3.76 5.30 10.22
C ALA A 52 2.60 5.42 11.23
N GLN A 53 2.04 4.30 11.69
CA GLN A 53 1.04 4.30 12.77
C GLN A 53 1.55 4.98 14.02
N SER A 54 2.77 4.62 14.46
CA SER A 54 3.38 5.20 15.65
C SER A 54 3.43 6.72 15.55
N TYR A 55 3.95 7.26 14.45
CA TYR A 55 4.07 8.70 14.27
C TYR A 55 2.71 9.39 14.12
N ALA A 56 1.74 8.77 13.46
CA ALA A 56 0.39 9.32 13.35
C ALA A 56 -0.29 9.42 14.74
N LEU A 57 -0.22 8.37 15.56
CA LEU A 57 -0.78 8.34 16.91
C LEU A 57 -0.05 9.30 17.86
N ARG A 58 1.28 9.40 17.76
CA ARG A 58 2.07 10.39 18.51
C ARG A 58 1.68 11.81 18.13
N THR A 59 1.48 12.09 16.84
CA THR A 59 1.03 13.40 16.36
C THR A 59 -0.34 13.75 16.93
N LEU A 60 -1.31 12.83 16.87
CA LEU A 60 -2.64 13.04 17.48
C LEU A 60 -2.54 13.32 18.99
N THR A 61 -1.73 12.53 19.70
CA THR A 61 -1.49 12.70 21.15
C THR A 61 -0.86 14.07 21.45
N GLU A 62 0.10 14.48 20.62
CA GLU A 62 0.78 15.75 20.75
C GLU A 62 -0.16 16.94 20.51
N LEU A 63 -1.14 16.80 19.62
CA LEU A 63 -2.19 17.79 19.40
C LEU A 63 -3.28 17.80 20.48
N GLY A 64 -3.19 16.89 21.46
CA GLY A 64 -4.09 16.80 22.62
C GLY A 64 -5.24 15.82 22.46
N SER A 65 -5.25 15.04 21.38
CA SER A 65 -6.19 13.93 21.22
C SER A 65 -5.77 12.72 22.06
N SER A 66 -6.72 11.82 22.35
CA SER A 66 -6.45 10.53 22.99
C SER A 66 -6.87 9.40 22.06
N PRO A 67 -6.06 9.08 21.02
CA PRO A 67 -6.45 8.13 20.01
C PRO A 67 -6.69 6.74 20.62
N LYS A 68 -7.63 6.00 20.04
CA LYS A 68 -7.99 4.64 20.45
C LYS A 68 -7.90 3.70 19.27
N THR A 69 -7.32 2.52 19.50
CA THR A 69 -7.15 1.47 18.50
C THR A 69 -7.63 0.13 19.05
N SER A 70 -8.36 -0.65 18.25
CA SER A 70 -8.80 -2.02 18.54
C SER A 70 -8.25 -2.99 17.50
N MET A 71 -7.02 -3.45 17.71
CA MET A 71 -6.41 -4.50 16.89
C MET A 71 -6.78 -5.88 17.45
N ASP A 72 -7.16 -6.81 16.59
CA ASP A 72 -7.24 -8.21 16.97
C ASP A 72 -5.83 -8.83 17.13
N SER A 73 -5.75 -10.02 17.71
CA SER A 73 -4.46 -10.67 17.99
C SER A 73 -3.66 -11.02 16.74
N ALA A 74 -4.31 -11.32 15.60
CA ALA A 74 -3.61 -11.64 14.36
C ALA A 74 -3.00 -10.38 13.73
N GLN A 75 -3.76 -9.28 13.72
CA GLN A 75 -3.29 -7.97 13.28
C GLN A 75 -2.17 -7.46 14.21
N ALA A 76 -2.32 -7.60 15.53
CA ALA A 76 -1.28 -7.22 16.49
C ALA A 76 0.03 -8.00 16.27
N GLU A 77 -0.05 -9.31 16.04
CA GLU A 77 1.13 -10.13 15.75
C GLU A 77 1.77 -9.76 14.41
N SER A 78 0.97 -9.52 13.36
CA SER A 78 1.49 -9.06 12.06
C SER A 78 2.22 -7.71 12.17
N PHE A 79 1.63 -6.75 12.89
CA PHE A 79 2.25 -5.45 13.18
C PHE A 79 3.56 -5.61 13.94
N ARG A 80 3.55 -6.47 14.96
CA ARG A 80 4.71 -6.76 15.78
C ARG A 80 5.83 -7.39 14.96
N GLN A 81 5.52 -8.40 14.15
CA GLN A 81 6.48 -9.06 13.29
C GLN A 81 7.14 -8.05 12.34
N GLY A 82 6.34 -7.27 11.59
CA GLY A 82 6.88 -6.28 10.65
C GLY A 82 7.73 -5.20 11.33
N ALA A 83 7.36 -4.76 12.54
CA ALA A 83 8.15 -3.80 13.32
C ALA A 83 9.52 -4.39 13.72
N LEU A 84 9.52 -5.62 14.25
CA LEU A 84 10.73 -6.28 14.77
C LEU A 84 11.68 -6.75 13.66
N GLU A 85 11.16 -7.09 12.48
CA GLU A 85 11.96 -7.38 11.29
C GLU A 85 12.71 -6.15 10.79
N THR A 86 12.10 -4.96 10.91
CA THR A 86 12.73 -3.70 10.51
C THR A 86 13.84 -3.29 11.48
N SER A 87 13.57 -3.34 12.77
CA SER A 87 14.53 -2.98 13.82
C SER A 87 14.09 -3.53 15.16
N SER A 88 15.03 -4.16 15.88
CA SER A 88 14.72 -4.82 17.15
C SER A 88 14.37 -3.84 18.27
N LEU A 89 14.95 -2.63 18.27
CA LEU A 89 14.73 -1.62 19.30
C LEU A 89 13.77 -0.51 18.82
N TRP A 90 13.96 0.05 17.61
CA TRP A 90 13.02 1.04 17.07
C TRP A 90 11.66 0.42 16.74
N GLY A 91 11.60 -0.82 16.29
CA GLY A 91 10.34 -1.55 16.12
C GLY A 91 9.53 -1.58 17.42
N ARG A 92 10.19 -1.90 18.55
CA ARG A 92 9.56 -1.83 19.88
C ARG A 92 9.17 -0.42 20.29
N ASN A 93 10.01 0.57 19.98
CA ASN A 93 9.71 1.97 20.24
C ASN A 93 8.44 2.43 19.51
N TRP A 94 8.25 2.01 18.25
CA TRP A 94 7.05 2.35 17.48
C TRP A 94 5.77 1.76 18.09
N MET A 95 5.86 0.56 18.67
CA MET A 95 4.72 -0.09 19.31
C MET A 95 4.26 0.58 20.62
N ILE A 96 5.05 1.51 21.20
CA ILE A 96 4.66 2.26 22.41
C ILE A 96 3.35 3.03 22.19
N ALA A 97 3.21 3.75 21.08
CA ALA A 97 2.04 4.57 20.81
C ALA A 97 0.77 3.72 20.58
N LEU A 98 0.93 2.57 19.90
CA LEU A 98 -0.13 1.57 19.71
C LEU A 98 -0.60 0.98 21.04
N ARG A 99 0.35 0.59 21.91
CA ARG A 99 0.06 0.11 23.26
C ARG A 99 -0.73 1.15 24.06
N GLN A 100 -0.32 2.42 24.01
CA GLN A 100 -1.00 3.53 24.70
C GLN A 100 -2.41 3.80 24.13
N ALA A 101 -2.61 3.58 22.84
CA ALA A 101 -3.92 3.72 22.19
C ALA A 101 -4.88 2.55 22.47
N GLY A 102 -4.41 1.45 23.07
CA GLY A 102 -5.24 0.33 23.51
C GLY A 102 -4.87 -1.03 22.91
N ALA A 103 -3.94 -1.08 21.94
CA ALA A 103 -3.42 -2.33 21.39
C ALA A 103 -2.38 -2.96 22.36
N GLY A 104 -2.83 -3.41 23.53
CA GLY A 104 -1.95 -3.87 24.60
C GLY A 104 -1.06 -5.07 24.24
N GLU A 105 -1.47 -5.88 23.26
CA GLU A 105 -0.79 -7.11 22.84
C GLU A 105 0.47 -6.86 22.01
N VAL A 106 0.61 -5.70 21.35
CA VAL A 106 1.76 -5.45 20.46
C VAL A 106 3.09 -5.31 21.20
N LEU A 107 3.07 -4.87 22.45
CA LEU A 107 4.28 -4.62 23.26
C LEU A 107 4.02 -5.02 24.71
N GLY A 108 4.81 -5.92 25.29
CA GLY A 108 4.54 -6.51 26.61
C GLY A 108 5.78 -6.73 27.49
N ALA A 109 5.60 -7.43 28.63
CA ALA A 109 6.68 -7.66 29.60
C ALA A 109 7.88 -8.43 29.01
N GLY A 110 7.63 -9.38 28.11
CA GLY A 110 8.69 -10.11 27.39
C GLY A 110 9.57 -9.21 26.53
N ASP A 111 9.06 -8.04 26.10
CA ASP A 111 9.87 -7.06 25.36
C ASP A 111 10.87 -6.32 26.22
N ALA A 112 10.55 -6.02 27.48
CA ALA A 112 11.52 -5.44 28.39
C ALA A 112 12.71 -6.39 28.62
N GLU A 113 12.45 -7.69 28.72
CA GLU A 113 13.49 -8.70 28.84
C GLU A 113 14.32 -8.82 27.55
N ALA A 114 13.67 -8.79 26.39
CA ALA A 114 14.35 -8.81 25.09
C ALA A 114 15.25 -7.57 24.92
N VAL A 115 14.76 -6.38 25.26
CA VAL A 115 15.54 -5.14 25.23
C VAL A 115 16.75 -5.24 26.15
N ASN A 116 16.59 -5.70 27.40
CA ASN A 116 17.70 -5.83 28.33
C ASN A 116 18.78 -6.81 27.85
N LYS A 117 18.43 -7.86 27.09
CA LYS A 117 19.40 -8.80 26.49
C LYS A 117 20.26 -8.15 25.40
N THR A 118 19.83 -7.04 24.80
CA THR A 118 20.61 -6.31 23.79
C THR A 118 21.65 -5.36 24.39
N ARG A 119 21.69 -5.23 25.72
CA ARG A 119 22.64 -4.35 26.40
C ARG A 119 24.05 -4.93 26.37
N ASN A 120 25.01 -4.13 25.92
CA ASN A 120 26.42 -4.45 25.94
C ASN A 120 27.02 -4.15 27.33
N LYS A 121 28.11 -4.85 27.69
CA LYS A 121 28.92 -4.59 28.90
C LYS A 121 29.45 -3.15 28.96
N GLY A 122 29.66 -2.51 27.82
CA GLY A 122 30.11 -1.12 27.74
C GLY A 122 29.04 -0.06 28.07
N GLY A 123 27.78 -0.45 28.29
CA GLY A 123 26.73 0.44 28.80
C GLY A 123 25.69 0.90 27.77
N TRP A 124 25.86 0.62 26.49
CA TRP A 124 24.89 0.92 25.44
C TRP A 124 24.07 -0.31 25.03
N TYR A 125 23.01 -0.08 24.26
CA TYR A 125 22.18 -1.12 23.66
C TYR A 125 22.53 -1.27 22.18
N VAL A 126 22.37 -2.49 21.65
CA VAL A 126 22.70 -2.83 20.25
C VAL A 126 21.44 -3.19 19.49
N ASP A 127 21.22 -2.52 18.36
CA ASP A 127 20.24 -2.93 17.37
C ASP A 127 20.95 -3.53 16.15
N SER A 128 20.62 -4.77 15.79
CA SER A 128 21.21 -5.45 14.63
C SER A 128 20.95 -4.70 13.32
N ALA A 129 19.86 -3.94 13.22
CA ALA A 129 19.54 -3.17 12.02
C ALA A 129 20.43 -1.93 11.84
N LEU A 130 20.99 -1.40 12.93
CA LEU A 130 21.84 -0.20 12.91
C LEU A 130 23.34 -0.52 13.02
N GLY A 131 23.68 -1.73 13.49
CA GLY A 131 25.04 -2.10 13.86
C GLY A 131 25.48 -1.46 15.18
N ASP A 132 26.74 -1.67 15.55
CA ASP A 132 27.33 -1.14 16.78
C ASP A 132 28.70 -0.48 16.59
N GLU A 133 29.09 -0.18 15.35
CA GLU A 133 30.43 0.32 15.03
C GLU A 133 30.62 1.81 15.38
N ASP A 134 29.58 2.62 15.26
CA ASP A 134 29.63 4.07 15.51
C ASP A 134 28.75 4.54 16.69
N ASP A 135 29.08 5.72 17.21
CA ASP A 135 28.36 6.31 18.34
C ASP A 135 26.92 6.72 18.00
N ALA A 136 26.60 7.02 16.73
CA ALA A 136 25.25 7.41 16.33
C ALA A 136 24.29 6.23 16.42
N ALA A 137 24.70 5.05 15.93
CA ALA A 137 23.97 3.80 16.04
C ALA A 137 23.78 3.39 17.51
N ARG A 138 24.85 3.48 18.32
CA ARG A 138 24.79 3.15 19.77
C ARG A 138 23.87 4.09 20.54
N LEU A 139 23.94 5.40 20.28
CA LEU A 139 23.08 6.40 20.92
C LEU A 139 21.62 6.24 20.49
N GLY A 140 21.35 6.03 19.20
CA GLY A 140 19.99 5.80 18.70
C GLY A 140 19.37 4.52 19.27
N SER A 141 20.14 3.43 19.30
CA SER A 141 19.72 2.15 19.91
C SER A 141 19.46 2.30 21.41
N THR A 142 20.34 3.00 22.13
CA THR A 142 20.17 3.25 23.57
C THR A 142 18.95 4.12 23.85
N TRP A 143 18.70 5.17 23.06
CA TRP A 143 17.50 5.97 23.19
C TRP A 143 16.25 5.11 23.02
N ALA A 144 16.14 4.36 21.91
CA ALA A 144 14.99 3.50 21.65
C ALA A 144 14.75 2.49 22.80
N ALA A 145 15.82 1.86 23.31
CA ALA A 145 15.76 0.93 24.43
C ALA A 145 15.23 1.58 25.71
N LEU A 146 15.75 2.74 26.09
CA LEU A 146 15.35 3.44 27.32
C LEU A 146 13.88 3.88 27.27
N GLU A 147 13.40 4.37 26.12
CA GLU A 147 11.97 4.71 25.92
C GLU A 147 11.07 3.48 26.07
N VAL A 148 11.48 2.32 25.52
CA VAL A 148 10.70 1.08 25.65
C VAL A 148 10.66 0.61 27.10
N LEU A 149 11.79 0.67 27.81
CA LEU A 149 11.84 0.32 29.23
C LEU A 149 11.02 1.29 30.08
N ASP A 150 11.01 2.58 29.75
CA ASP A 150 10.19 3.58 30.43
C ASP A 150 8.70 3.32 30.22
N ALA A 151 8.28 3.13 28.96
CA ALA A 151 6.90 2.85 28.58
C ALA A 151 6.35 1.55 29.20
N LEU A 152 7.23 0.60 29.55
CA LEU A 152 6.88 -0.65 30.23
C LEU A 152 7.03 -0.56 31.76
N GLY A 153 7.42 0.59 32.31
CA GLY A 153 7.59 0.79 33.75
C GLY A 153 8.79 0.03 34.34
N ARG A 154 9.81 -0.25 33.52
CA ARG A 154 11.00 -1.05 33.88
C ARG A 154 12.29 -0.24 33.91
N LEU A 155 12.28 1.01 33.48
CA LEU A 155 13.48 1.86 33.47
C LEU A 155 14.04 2.11 34.88
N ASP A 156 13.17 2.46 35.84
CA ASP A 156 13.58 2.66 37.24
C ASP A 156 13.97 1.35 37.95
N ALA A 157 13.64 0.19 37.38
CA ALA A 157 13.97 -1.13 37.90
C ALA A 157 15.28 -1.71 37.32
N LEU A 158 16.02 -0.93 36.53
CA LEU A 158 17.33 -1.34 36.05
C LEU A 158 18.30 -1.60 37.22
N PRO A 159 19.11 -2.68 37.16
CA PRO A 159 20.16 -2.89 38.15
C PRO A 159 21.07 -1.67 38.29
N SER A 160 21.44 -1.29 39.52
CA SER A 160 22.24 -0.09 39.77
C SER A 160 23.57 -0.09 39.02
N ALA A 161 24.21 -1.26 38.88
CA ALA A 161 25.43 -1.42 38.11
C ALA A 161 25.21 -1.14 36.61
N ASP A 162 24.09 -1.59 36.06
CA ASP A 162 23.76 -1.37 34.66
C ASP A 162 23.42 0.09 34.39
N ARG A 163 22.62 0.70 35.27
CA ARG A 163 22.34 2.14 35.21
C ARG A 163 23.64 2.95 35.28
N SER A 164 24.55 2.63 36.20
CA SER A 164 25.83 3.32 36.35
C SER A 164 26.68 3.21 35.09
N ALA A 165 26.86 2.01 34.55
CA ALA A 165 27.67 1.81 33.35
C ALA A 165 27.10 2.53 32.12
N THR A 166 25.76 2.58 31.98
CA THR A 166 25.12 3.38 30.92
C THR A 166 25.38 4.88 31.13
N LEU A 167 25.26 5.38 32.36
CA LEU A 167 25.53 6.79 32.67
C LEU A 167 27.00 7.18 32.47
N ASP A 168 27.94 6.33 32.87
CA ASP A 168 29.37 6.57 32.71
C ASP A 168 29.74 6.65 31.22
N TRP A 169 29.16 5.78 30.39
CA TRP A 169 29.30 5.85 28.95
C TRP A 169 28.73 7.15 28.38
N LEU A 170 27.45 7.48 28.68
CA LEU A 170 26.81 8.71 28.18
C LEU A 170 27.58 9.97 28.60
N ARG A 171 28.06 10.04 29.84
CA ARG A 171 28.87 11.18 30.34
C ARG A 171 30.21 11.29 29.63
N SER A 172 30.84 10.18 29.27
CA SER A 172 32.09 10.21 28.50
C SER A 172 31.88 10.79 27.09
N LEU A 173 30.72 10.56 26.47
CA LEU A 173 30.37 11.14 25.18
C LEU A 173 29.99 12.62 25.26
N ALA A 174 29.43 13.07 26.39
CA ALA A 174 28.94 14.43 26.57
C ALA A 174 30.03 15.49 26.83
N ALA A 175 31.29 15.05 26.96
CA ALA A 175 32.43 15.92 27.22
C ALA A 175 32.86 16.76 26.00
N GLU A 176 32.50 16.32 24.79
CA GLU A 176 32.92 16.93 23.53
C GLU A 176 31.73 17.36 22.66
N PRO A 177 31.88 18.40 21.81
CA PRO A 177 30.87 18.76 20.83
C PRO A 177 30.59 17.61 19.84
N ARG A 178 29.32 17.43 19.47
CA ARG A 178 28.87 16.37 18.56
C ARG A 178 27.88 16.91 17.52
N PRO A 179 27.68 16.18 16.41
CA PRO A 179 26.53 16.39 15.53
C PRO A 179 25.20 16.47 16.33
N VAL A 180 24.24 17.26 15.81
CA VAL A 180 23.01 17.60 16.56
C VAL A 180 22.10 16.40 16.78
N ASP A 181 22.06 15.47 15.83
CA ASP A 181 21.37 14.18 15.92
C ASP A 181 21.90 13.33 17.09
N GLN A 182 23.22 13.16 17.17
CA GLN A 182 23.87 12.44 18.29
C GLN A 182 23.64 13.17 19.62
N SER A 183 23.77 14.50 19.62
CA SER A 183 23.52 15.32 20.81
C SER A 183 22.09 15.17 21.31
N SER A 184 21.11 15.05 20.41
CA SER A 184 19.70 14.86 20.75
C SER A 184 19.43 13.51 21.39
N ALA A 185 19.97 12.42 20.83
CA ALA A 185 19.87 11.09 21.41
C ALA A 185 20.53 11.04 22.80
N LEU A 186 21.73 11.61 22.94
CA LEU A 186 22.44 11.69 24.21
C LEU A 186 21.67 12.50 25.27
N ALA A 187 21.18 13.69 24.92
CA ALA A 187 20.42 14.54 25.83
C ALA A 187 19.12 13.85 26.28
N ARG A 188 18.43 13.16 25.35
CA ARG A 188 17.20 12.42 25.67
C ARG A 188 17.47 11.20 26.56
N CYS A 189 18.54 10.46 26.32
CA CYS A 189 18.98 9.36 27.20
C CYS A 189 19.25 9.85 28.63
N LEU A 190 19.96 10.98 28.79
CA LEU A 190 20.23 11.58 30.10
C LEU A 190 18.93 12.02 30.78
N GLN A 191 18.01 12.66 30.03
CA GLN A 191 16.71 13.07 30.54
C GLN A 191 15.88 11.87 31.04
N LEU A 192 15.78 10.78 30.27
CA LEU A 192 15.08 9.55 30.66
C LEU A 192 15.67 8.95 31.95
N LEU A 193 16.99 9.00 32.09
CA LEU A 193 17.71 8.54 33.29
C LEU A 193 17.69 9.56 34.45
N LYS A 194 16.93 10.67 34.32
CA LYS A 194 16.77 11.73 35.32
C LYS A 194 18.09 12.42 35.68
N GLU A 195 18.99 12.52 34.72
CA GLU A 195 20.29 13.20 34.85
C GLU A 195 20.27 14.58 34.18
N PRO A 196 21.05 15.54 34.69
CA PRO A 196 21.15 16.85 34.07
C PRO A 196 21.82 16.76 32.69
N VAL A 197 21.28 17.50 31.70
CA VAL A 197 21.89 17.60 30.36
C VAL A 197 23.06 18.59 30.41
N PRO A 198 24.29 18.19 30.04
CA PRO A 198 25.44 19.08 30.05
C PRO A 198 25.28 20.30 29.15
N GLY A 199 25.76 21.46 29.64
CA GLY A 199 25.63 22.73 28.93
C GLY A 199 26.21 22.70 27.51
N ALA A 200 27.31 21.96 27.30
CA ALA A 200 27.96 21.79 26.00
C ALA A 200 27.01 21.27 24.91
N LEU A 201 26.09 20.35 25.24
CA LEU A 201 25.11 19.83 24.28
C LEU A 201 24.12 20.91 23.85
N THR A 202 23.77 21.82 24.75
CA THR A 202 22.76 22.87 24.50
C THR A 202 23.31 24.11 23.78
N GLN A 203 24.62 24.18 23.52
CA GLN A 203 25.27 25.33 22.87
C GLN A 203 25.10 25.34 21.35
N ALA A 204 24.62 24.25 20.74
CA ALA A 204 24.34 24.20 19.32
C ALA A 204 23.35 25.30 18.92
N ALA A 205 23.68 26.04 17.87
CA ALA A 205 22.76 27.01 17.28
C ALA A 205 21.60 26.27 16.59
N ALA A 206 20.42 26.90 16.58
CA ALA A 206 19.31 26.40 15.78
C ALA A 206 19.75 26.30 14.31
N PRO A 207 19.41 25.22 13.59
CA PRO A 207 19.70 25.12 12.17
C PRO A 207 19.16 26.33 11.41
N ARG A 208 19.95 26.84 10.48
CA ARG A 208 19.56 27.98 9.64
C ARG A 208 18.32 27.61 8.81
N THR A 209 17.55 28.61 8.39
CA THR A 209 16.32 28.39 7.61
C THR A 209 16.20 29.38 6.45
N ASP A 210 17.15 30.30 6.29
CA ASP A 210 17.13 31.36 5.28
C ASP A 210 17.28 30.86 3.84
N ASP A 211 17.87 29.67 3.67
CA ASP A 211 18.06 28.98 2.39
C ASP A 211 17.02 27.89 2.13
N PHE A 212 16.09 27.63 3.06
CA PHE A 212 15.22 26.43 3.04
C PHE A 212 14.47 26.23 1.72
N ALA A 213 13.95 27.32 1.15
CA ALA A 213 13.21 27.28 -0.12
C ALA A 213 14.08 26.86 -1.32
N ARG A 214 15.41 26.99 -1.26
CA ARG A 214 16.35 26.63 -2.34
C ARG A 214 16.92 25.22 -2.20
N LEU A 215 16.67 24.55 -1.08
CA LEU A 215 17.15 23.19 -0.82
C LEU A 215 16.38 22.16 -1.67
N THR A 216 17.08 21.07 -2.01
CA THR A 216 16.46 19.85 -2.57
C THR A 216 15.50 19.22 -1.55
N PRO A 217 14.56 18.35 -1.97
CA PRO A 217 13.68 17.64 -1.04
C PRO A 217 14.44 16.91 0.07
N ASP A 218 15.51 16.19 -0.26
CA ASP A 218 16.34 15.48 0.73
C ASP A 218 17.01 16.43 1.71
N ALA A 219 17.59 17.53 1.22
CA ALA A 219 18.21 18.52 2.08
C ALA A 219 17.20 19.24 2.98
N ARG A 220 15.94 19.41 2.54
CA ARG A 220 14.85 19.90 3.40
C ARG A 220 14.49 18.90 4.48
N ALA A 221 14.43 17.61 4.14
CA ALA A 221 14.17 16.53 5.11
C ALA A 221 15.28 16.44 6.17
N SER A 222 16.55 16.52 5.76
CA SER A 222 17.68 16.61 6.70
C SER A 222 17.60 17.85 7.59
N ARG A 223 17.29 19.02 7.02
CA ARG A 223 17.14 20.26 7.80
C ARG A 223 16.01 20.18 8.83
N LEU A 224 14.90 19.52 8.48
CA LEU A 224 13.80 19.25 9.39
C LEU A 224 14.24 18.32 10.53
N ALA A 225 14.97 17.24 10.22
CA ALA A 225 15.50 16.31 11.21
C ALA A 225 16.49 17.01 12.17
N ASP A 226 17.43 17.80 11.66
CA ASP A 226 18.37 18.58 12.48
C ASP A 226 17.65 19.55 13.41
N THR A 227 16.58 20.19 12.92
CA THR A 227 15.80 21.16 13.72
C THR A 227 15.01 20.45 14.82
N TYR A 228 14.46 19.28 14.52
CA TYR A 228 13.83 18.42 15.53
C TYR A 228 14.84 18.00 16.60
N SER A 229 16.03 17.54 16.19
CA SER A 229 17.10 17.18 17.12
C SER A 229 17.55 18.35 17.99
N TYR A 230 17.68 19.56 17.43
CA TYR A 230 17.94 20.76 18.20
C TYR A 230 16.84 21.03 19.25
N VAL A 231 15.57 20.92 18.87
CA VAL A 231 14.43 21.09 19.78
C VAL A 231 14.49 20.09 20.93
N VAL A 232 14.71 18.80 20.63
CA VAL A 232 14.84 17.73 21.62
C VAL A 232 15.95 18.02 22.62
N VAL A 233 17.13 18.49 22.17
CA VAL A 233 18.24 18.86 23.06
C VAL A 233 17.83 19.97 24.04
N GLN A 234 17.16 21.02 23.56
CA GLN A 234 16.76 22.14 24.42
C GLN A 234 15.70 21.71 25.43
N GLU A 235 14.69 20.96 25.01
CA GLU A 235 13.62 20.47 25.89
C GLU A 235 14.14 19.48 26.93
N ALA A 236 15.06 18.59 26.54
CA ALA A 236 15.73 17.68 27.46
C ALA A 236 16.48 18.42 28.58
N ALA A 237 17.02 19.61 28.27
CA ALA A 237 17.67 20.50 29.22
C ALA A 237 16.71 21.44 29.98
N GLY A 238 15.39 21.29 29.82
CA GLY A 238 14.38 22.15 30.43
C GLY A 238 14.36 23.59 29.87
N LYS A 239 14.93 23.80 28.68
CA LYS A 239 14.99 25.09 28.00
C LYS A 239 13.90 25.19 26.95
N ARG A 240 13.44 26.42 26.67
CA ARG A 240 12.51 26.68 25.58
C ARG A 240 13.28 26.86 24.26
N PRO A 241 13.06 26.02 23.24
CA PRO A 241 13.70 26.19 21.94
C PRO A 241 13.11 27.38 21.17
N ALA A 242 13.90 27.96 20.27
CA ALA A 242 13.50 29.11 19.46
C ALA A 242 13.73 28.88 17.95
N PRO A 243 13.12 27.85 17.34
CA PRO A 243 13.19 27.66 15.89
C PRO A 243 12.38 28.74 15.16
N ASP A 244 12.73 29.02 13.91
CA ASP A 244 12.07 30.07 13.12
C ASP A 244 10.67 29.65 12.64
N ARG A 245 9.65 30.05 13.39
CA ARG A 245 8.24 29.81 13.04
C ARG A 245 7.84 30.38 11.68
N LYS A 246 8.46 31.48 11.24
CA LYS A 246 8.12 32.11 9.95
C LYS A 246 8.44 31.22 8.77
N VAL A 247 9.37 30.26 8.93
CA VAL A 247 9.69 29.26 7.93
C VAL A 247 8.88 27.99 8.14
N TRP A 248 8.79 27.47 9.37
CA TRP A 248 8.16 26.17 9.63
C TRP A 248 6.63 26.17 9.55
N GLU A 249 5.94 27.26 9.90
CA GLU A 249 4.47 27.32 9.78
C GLU A 249 3.98 27.21 8.33
N PRO A 250 4.57 27.92 7.34
CA PRO A 250 4.31 27.65 5.92
C PRO A 250 4.58 26.21 5.50
N VAL A 251 5.69 25.61 5.95
CA VAL A 251 6.02 24.22 5.61
C VAL A 251 4.94 23.25 6.10
N LEU A 252 4.38 23.48 7.30
CA LEU A 252 3.28 22.66 7.79
C LEU A 252 2.01 22.89 6.97
N ARG A 253 1.67 24.15 6.68
CA ARG A 253 0.47 24.49 5.90
C ARG A 253 0.48 23.79 4.53
N ASP A 254 1.62 23.84 3.86
CA ASP A 254 1.76 23.35 2.49
C ASP A 254 2.04 21.83 2.45
N GLY A 255 2.62 21.29 3.54
CA GLY A 255 3.01 19.88 3.65
C GLY A 255 2.05 18.98 4.46
N ALA A 256 1.05 19.53 5.15
CA ALA A 256 0.19 18.75 6.05
C ALA A 256 -0.46 17.55 5.36
N ALA A 257 -0.85 17.69 4.09
CA ALA A 257 -1.50 16.63 3.31
C ALA A 257 -0.54 15.55 2.75
N THR A 258 0.75 15.88 2.58
CA THR A 258 1.67 15.08 1.73
C THR A 258 2.92 14.60 2.46
N LEU A 259 3.29 15.24 3.57
CA LEU A 259 4.47 14.82 4.33
C LEU A 259 4.28 13.39 4.87
N PRO A 260 5.31 12.54 4.83
CA PRO A 260 5.31 11.27 5.56
C PRO A 260 5.01 11.51 7.04
N HIS A 261 4.31 10.59 7.70
CA HIS A 261 3.88 10.76 9.10
C HIS A 261 5.03 11.07 10.06
N GLU A 262 6.23 10.53 9.82
CA GLU A 262 7.43 10.87 10.60
C GLU A 262 7.83 12.36 10.47
N GLN A 263 7.88 12.87 9.24
CA GLN A 263 8.23 14.27 9.00
C GLN A 263 7.13 15.20 9.54
N LEU A 264 5.87 14.80 9.39
CA LEU A 264 4.72 15.51 9.94
C LEU A 264 4.81 15.60 11.47
N TYR A 265 5.11 14.50 12.15
CA TYR A 265 5.35 14.46 13.60
C TYR A 265 6.48 15.40 14.00
N LYS A 266 7.66 15.29 13.37
CA LYS A 266 8.81 16.16 13.65
C LYS A 266 8.46 17.64 13.52
N LEU A 267 7.72 18.01 12.48
CA LEU A 267 7.32 19.39 12.22
C LEU A 267 6.28 19.91 13.23
N VAL A 268 5.30 19.08 13.61
CA VAL A 268 4.34 19.40 14.67
C VAL A 268 5.06 19.63 16.00
N HIS A 269 6.00 18.75 16.36
CA HIS A 269 6.80 18.85 17.57
C HIS A 269 7.61 20.15 17.62
N ILE A 270 8.33 20.49 16.53
CA ILE A 270 9.07 21.75 16.40
C ILE A 270 8.16 22.97 16.62
N LEU A 271 7.00 23.01 15.95
CA LEU A 271 6.09 24.15 16.00
C LEU A 271 5.40 24.28 17.36
N LYS A 272 5.09 23.17 18.02
CA LYS A 272 4.53 23.16 19.37
C LYS A 272 5.55 23.67 20.39
N ALA A 273 6.78 23.18 20.33
CA ALA A 273 7.87 23.62 21.19
C ALA A 273 8.19 25.11 21.01
N ALA A 274 8.04 25.64 19.78
CA ALA A 274 8.16 27.06 19.48
C ALA A 274 6.99 27.92 20.00
N GLY A 275 5.89 27.31 20.44
CA GLY A 275 4.68 27.98 20.89
C GLY A 275 3.85 28.56 19.75
N SER A 276 3.70 27.82 18.65
CA SER A 276 2.78 28.16 17.56
C SER A 276 1.32 27.99 18.03
N PRO A 277 0.38 28.84 17.58
CA PRO A 277 -1.01 28.78 18.03
C PRO A 277 -1.73 27.52 17.51
N LYS A 278 -2.71 27.02 18.26
CA LYS A 278 -3.46 25.78 17.91
C LYS A 278 -4.02 25.76 16.49
N ALA A 279 -4.46 26.91 15.97
CA ALA A 279 -5.03 27.04 14.63
C ALA A 279 -4.07 26.60 13.50
N VAL A 280 -2.76 26.63 13.72
CA VAL A 280 -1.75 26.17 12.76
C VAL A 280 -1.88 24.67 12.47
N PHE A 281 -2.38 23.89 13.44
CA PHE A 281 -2.44 22.43 13.34
C PHE A 281 -3.74 21.86 12.78
N ALA A 282 -4.76 22.69 12.52
CA ALA A 282 -6.05 22.25 12.00
C ALA A 282 -5.96 21.40 10.70
N PRO A 283 -5.05 21.69 9.74
CA PRO A 283 -4.87 20.82 8.57
C PRO A 283 -4.36 19.41 8.92
N VAL A 284 -3.57 19.27 9.99
CA VAL A 284 -3.01 18.00 10.46
C VAL A 284 -4.10 17.14 11.08
N GLU A 285 -4.91 17.73 11.98
CA GLU A 285 -6.05 17.05 12.59
C GLU A 285 -7.02 16.55 11.51
N LYS A 286 -7.37 17.42 10.56
CA LYS A 286 -8.24 17.06 9.43
C LYS A 286 -7.70 15.89 8.62
N ARG A 287 -6.39 15.83 8.37
CA ARG A 287 -5.76 14.71 7.66
C ARG A 287 -5.87 13.42 8.46
N LEU A 288 -5.37 13.42 9.69
CA LEU A 288 -5.28 12.20 10.49
C LEU A 288 -6.66 11.65 10.82
N ASP A 289 -7.65 12.51 11.10
CA ASP A 289 -9.04 12.09 11.30
C ASP A 289 -9.67 11.53 10.02
N GLY A 290 -9.33 12.09 8.84
CA GLY A 290 -9.82 11.59 7.54
C GLY A 290 -9.15 10.28 7.09
N GLU A 291 -7.95 10.00 7.59
CA GLU A 291 -7.20 8.76 7.34
C GLU A 291 -7.55 7.65 8.34
N ARG A 292 -8.31 7.93 9.41
CA ARG A 292 -8.66 6.91 10.40
C ARG A 292 -9.56 5.82 9.82
N LEU A 293 -9.22 4.58 10.18
CA LEU A 293 -10.02 3.38 9.95
C LEU A 293 -10.95 3.12 11.15
N ASP A 294 -11.89 2.19 10.96
CA ASP A 294 -12.90 1.83 11.98
C ASP A 294 -12.27 1.25 13.24
N ASP A 295 -11.17 0.49 13.09
CA ASP A 295 -10.36 -0.04 14.19
C ASP A 295 -9.51 1.04 14.88
N GLY A 296 -9.55 2.27 14.37
CA GLY A 296 -8.84 3.44 14.87
C GLY A 296 -7.37 3.57 14.49
N THR A 297 -6.85 2.63 13.70
CA THR A 297 -5.57 2.82 13.02
C THR A 297 -5.68 3.89 11.94
N VAL A 298 -4.53 4.36 11.45
CA VAL A 298 -4.44 5.33 10.35
C VAL A 298 -4.13 4.58 9.07
N ARG A 299 -4.85 4.88 8.00
CA ARG A 299 -4.69 4.24 6.70
C ARG A 299 -3.28 4.45 6.14
N ASP A 300 -2.78 3.48 5.37
CA ASP A 300 -1.52 3.62 4.65
C ASP A 300 -1.60 4.81 3.67
N PRO A 301 -0.69 5.80 3.72
CA PRO A 301 -0.59 6.84 2.70
C PRO A 301 -0.49 6.29 1.28
N GLY A 302 0.22 5.16 1.09
CA GLY A 302 0.36 4.48 -0.19
C GLY A 302 -0.90 3.74 -0.63
N ALA A 303 -1.91 3.59 0.23
CA ALA A 303 -3.15 2.88 -0.10
C ALA A 303 -3.90 3.48 -1.30
N TYR A 304 -3.77 4.79 -1.49
CA TYR A 304 -4.42 5.52 -2.58
C TYR A 304 -3.49 5.78 -3.76
N LEU A 305 -2.25 5.30 -3.71
CA LEU A 305 -1.36 5.40 -4.85
C LEU A 305 -1.84 4.42 -5.92
N GLY A 306 -2.31 4.96 -7.03
CA GLY A 306 -2.75 4.15 -8.16
C GLY A 306 -1.55 3.50 -8.85
N ASN A 307 -1.80 2.45 -9.61
CA ASN A 307 -0.74 1.81 -10.40
C ASN A 307 -1.26 1.30 -11.75
N PRO A 308 -0.36 0.96 -12.69
CA PRO A 308 -0.76 0.46 -14.00
C PRO A 308 -1.58 -0.85 -13.96
N ASP A 309 -1.37 -1.70 -12.95
CA ASP A 309 -2.05 -3.00 -12.86
C ASP A 309 -3.54 -2.87 -12.47
N ALA A 310 -3.83 -2.11 -11.40
CA ALA A 310 -5.21 -1.81 -11.01
C ALA A 310 -5.94 -1.10 -12.16
N SER A 311 -5.26 -0.17 -12.83
CA SER A 311 -5.79 0.54 -14.00
C SER A 311 -6.10 -0.41 -15.17
N LEU A 312 -5.24 -1.40 -15.44
CA LEU A 312 -5.51 -2.44 -16.44
C LEU A 312 -6.76 -3.25 -16.08
N PHE A 313 -6.93 -3.66 -14.82
CA PHE A 313 -8.13 -4.39 -14.43
C PHE A 313 -9.41 -3.56 -14.57
N VAL A 314 -9.38 -2.26 -14.25
CA VAL A 314 -10.52 -1.37 -14.52
C VAL A 314 -10.84 -1.32 -16.02
N GLN A 315 -9.81 -1.17 -16.88
CA GLN A 315 -10.00 -1.15 -18.33
C GLN A 315 -10.53 -2.48 -18.89
N ARG A 316 -10.11 -3.61 -18.30
CA ARG A 316 -10.66 -4.94 -18.63
C ARG A 316 -12.12 -5.08 -18.22
N LEU A 317 -12.48 -4.62 -17.02
CA LEU A 317 -13.86 -4.63 -16.54
C LEU A 317 -14.78 -3.79 -17.43
N ARG A 318 -14.33 -2.58 -17.80
CA ARG A 318 -15.02 -1.72 -18.78
C ARG A 318 -15.22 -2.45 -20.12
N ALA A 319 -14.18 -3.10 -20.64
CA ALA A 319 -14.28 -3.89 -21.88
C ALA A 319 -15.28 -5.06 -21.77
N LEU A 320 -15.25 -5.81 -20.67
CA LEU A 320 -16.17 -6.93 -20.43
C LEU A 320 -17.64 -6.47 -20.41
N ALA A 321 -17.91 -5.34 -19.77
CA ALA A 321 -19.23 -4.75 -19.65
C ALA A 321 -19.64 -3.88 -20.87
N GLY A 322 -18.81 -3.82 -21.91
CA GLY A 322 -19.07 -3.04 -23.14
C GLY A 322 -19.09 -1.52 -22.92
N TRP A 323 -18.46 -1.02 -21.86
CA TRP A 323 -18.32 0.40 -21.56
C TRP A 323 -17.15 1.04 -22.29
N SER A 324 -17.11 2.38 -22.34
CA SER A 324 -15.99 3.09 -22.94
C SER A 324 -14.70 2.87 -22.14
N ARG A 325 -13.60 2.67 -22.86
CA ARG A 325 -12.24 2.63 -22.30
C ARG A 325 -11.50 3.96 -22.42
N GLU A 326 -12.13 4.95 -23.07
CA GLU A 326 -11.56 6.29 -23.17
C GLU A 326 -11.45 6.91 -21.77
N ASP A 327 -10.24 7.31 -21.40
CA ASP A 327 -9.94 7.90 -20.10
C ASP A 327 -8.76 8.86 -20.24
N ALA A 328 -9.08 10.13 -20.49
CA ALA A 328 -8.08 11.18 -20.69
C ALA A 328 -7.25 11.44 -19.41
N GLY A 329 -7.85 11.26 -18.24
CA GLY A 329 -7.17 11.41 -16.95
C GLY A 329 -6.09 10.35 -16.78
N LEU A 330 -6.43 9.09 -17.05
CA LEU A 330 -5.50 7.96 -17.02
C LEU A 330 -4.37 8.10 -18.04
N LEU A 331 -4.67 8.55 -19.26
CA LEU A 331 -3.63 8.81 -20.27
C LEU A 331 -2.66 9.90 -19.83
N THR A 332 -3.19 10.99 -19.25
CA THR A 332 -2.38 12.08 -18.70
C THR A 332 -1.48 11.59 -17.56
N ALA A 333 -2.02 10.75 -16.68
CA ALA A 333 -1.27 10.11 -15.59
C ALA A 333 -0.09 9.27 -16.12
N LEU A 334 -0.37 8.41 -17.11
CA LEU A 334 0.61 7.55 -17.75
C LEU A 334 1.72 8.34 -18.46
N GLU A 335 1.36 9.38 -19.22
CA GLU A 335 2.35 10.24 -19.87
C GLU A 335 3.23 10.99 -18.87
N ARG A 336 2.67 11.44 -17.75
CA ARG A 336 3.42 12.13 -16.70
C ARG A 336 4.41 11.19 -16.04
N GLU A 337 3.99 9.97 -15.69
CA GLU A 337 4.86 8.98 -15.07
C GLU A 337 6.03 8.61 -15.99
N GLU A 338 5.78 8.31 -17.27
CA GLU A 338 6.85 7.91 -18.19
C GLU A 338 7.87 9.02 -18.51
N LYS A 339 7.49 10.28 -18.30
CA LYS A 339 8.40 11.45 -18.38
C LYS A 339 9.18 11.67 -17.08
N SER A 340 8.84 10.99 -16.00
CA SER A 340 9.54 11.08 -14.71
C SER A 340 10.89 10.34 -14.76
N HIS A 341 11.88 10.87 -14.04
CA HIS A 341 13.17 10.20 -13.86
C HIS A 341 13.08 8.98 -12.92
N ASP A 342 12.02 8.88 -12.13
CA ASP A 342 11.83 7.82 -11.12
C ASP A 342 10.97 6.66 -11.64
N VAL A 343 10.62 6.65 -12.93
CA VAL A 343 9.80 5.58 -13.50
C VAL A 343 10.55 4.25 -13.45
N SER A 344 9.94 3.26 -12.79
CA SER A 344 10.50 1.91 -12.67
C SER A 344 10.86 1.32 -14.03
N GLN A 345 12.08 0.79 -14.14
CA GLN A 345 12.57 0.13 -15.35
C GLN A 345 12.36 -1.39 -15.33
N GLU A 346 11.68 -1.91 -14.29
CA GLU A 346 11.37 -3.33 -14.20
C GLU A 346 10.51 -3.79 -15.38
N SER A 347 10.87 -4.93 -15.95
CA SER A 347 10.25 -5.44 -17.18
C SER A 347 8.73 -5.66 -17.05
N ALA A 348 8.26 -6.14 -15.90
CA ALA A 348 6.84 -6.38 -15.66
C ALA A 348 6.05 -5.06 -15.62
N GLU A 349 6.56 -4.03 -14.95
CA GLU A 349 5.92 -2.72 -14.90
C GLU A 349 5.92 -2.01 -16.24
N ARG A 350 7.02 -2.12 -17.01
CA ARG A 350 7.09 -1.63 -18.38
C ARG A 350 6.05 -2.28 -19.28
N LEU A 351 5.83 -3.59 -19.14
CA LEU A 351 4.79 -4.31 -19.87
C LEU A 351 3.39 -3.81 -19.46
N ASN A 352 3.13 -3.63 -18.16
CA ASN A 352 1.84 -3.12 -17.69
C ASN A 352 1.53 -1.74 -18.27
N ARG A 353 2.50 -0.82 -18.29
CA ARG A 353 2.33 0.51 -18.89
C ARG A 353 2.08 0.45 -20.40
N ALA A 354 2.79 -0.41 -21.12
CA ALA A 354 2.59 -0.60 -22.55
C ALA A 354 1.19 -1.16 -22.86
N ALA A 355 0.76 -2.18 -22.12
CA ALA A 355 -0.59 -2.73 -22.19
C ALA A 355 -1.64 -1.66 -21.88
N LEU A 356 -1.43 -0.88 -20.80
CA LEU A 356 -2.37 0.15 -20.36
C LEU A 356 -2.55 1.24 -21.41
N ARG A 357 -1.44 1.72 -22.01
CA ARG A 357 -1.48 2.67 -23.13
C ARG A 357 -2.32 2.12 -24.27
N LYS A 358 -2.03 0.89 -24.70
CA LYS A 358 -2.70 0.24 -25.84
C LYS A 358 -4.20 0.06 -25.60
N VAL A 359 -4.62 -0.37 -24.42
CA VAL A 359 -6.06 -0.56 -24.12
C VAL A 359 -6.83 0.75 -23.94
N THR A 360 -6.14 1.82 -23.53
CA THR A 360 -6.77 3.13 -23.24
C THR A 360 -6.76 4.07 -24.45
N ALA A 361 -5.66 4.15 -25.21
CA ALA A 361 -5.50 5.03 -26.37
C ALA A 361 -5.67 4.33 -27.73
N GLY A 362 -5.60 3.00 -27.79
CA GLY A 362 -5.55 2.26 -29.06
C GLY A 362 -4.17 2.29 -29.75
N GLY A 363 -4.13 2.03 -31.06
CA GLY A 363 -2.88 1.94 -31.86
C GLY A 363 -2.26 0.53 -31.89
N ASP A 364 -1.20 0.26 -32.64
CA ASP A 364 -0.59 -1.09 -32.71
C ASP A 364 0.35 -1.41 -31.53
N ALA A 365 0.65 -2.70 -31.34
CA ALA A 365 1.64 -3.13 -30.36
C ALA A 365 3.01 -2.53 -30.65
N GLY A 366 3.54 -1.75 -29.70
CA GLY A 366 4.89 -1.22 -29.79
C GLY A 366 5.95 -2.32 -29.77
N GLU A 367 7.03 -2.14 -30.53
CA GLU A 367 8.19 -3.05 -30.54
C GLU A 367 8.73 -3.38 -29.14
N PRO A 368 8.80 -2.42 -28.18
CA PRO A 368 9.22 -2.74 -26.81
C PRO A 368 8.33 -3.75 -26.09
N ALA A 369 7.01 -3.72 -26.30
CA ALA A 369 6.09 -4.66 -25.67
C ALA A 369 6.28 -6.08 -26.23
N ARG A 370 6.47 -6.20 -27.56
CA ARG A 370 6.78 -7.48 -28.20
C ARG A 370 8.08 -8.08 -27.67
N GLN A 371 9.11 -7.26 -27.50
CA GLN A 371 10.39 -7.71 -26.94
C GLN A 371 10.25 -8.18 -25.49
N LEU A 372 9.47 -7.47 -24.65
CA LEU A 372 9.20 -7.89 -23.28
C LEU A 372 8.44 -9.23 -23.24
N CYS A 373 7.43 -9.40 -24.10
CA CYS A 373 6.66 -10.65 -24.17
C CYS A 373 7.44 -11.84 -24.74
N ALA A 374 8.48 -11.59 -25.53
CA ALA A 374 9.40 -12.61 -26.02
C ALA A 374 10.52 -12.97 -25.01
N ASP A 375 10.72 -12.17 -23.96
CA ASP A 375 11.75 -12.41 -22.95
C ASP A 375 11.29 -13.49 -21.95
N PRO A 376 11.97 -14.65 -21.86
CA PRO A 376 11.60 -15.73 -20.96
C PRO A 376 11.72 -15.37 -19.47
N ARG A 377 12.40 -14.27 -19.12
CA ARG A 377 12.44 -13.73 -17.75
C ARG A 377 11.16 -12.99 -17.37
N VAL A 378 10.39 -12.54 -18.36
CA VAL A 378 9.13 -11.81 -18.18
C VAL A 378 7.96 -12.77 -18.36
N LEU A 379 7.93 -13.49 -19.48
CA LEU A 379 6.95 -14.51 -19.79
C LEU A 379 7.65 -15.87 -19.89
N PRO A 380 7.66 -16.67 -18.83
CA PRO A 380 8.33 -17.97 -18.82
C PRO A 380 7.83 -18.89 -19.93
N GLY A 381 8.76 -19.49 -20.68
CA GLY A 381 8.44 -20.51 -21.69
C GLY A 381 8.02 -21.86 -21.12
N SER A 382 8.08 -22.03 -19.79
CA SER A 382 7.63 -23.21 -19.06
C SER A 382 6.77 -22.80 -17.89
N VAL A 383 5.66 -23.51 -17.69
CA VAL A 383 4.73 -23.26 -16.59
C VAL A 383 4.76 -24.41 -15.59
N THR A 384 4.87 -24.05 -14.32
CA THR A 384 4.82 -24.93 -13.15
C THR A 384 3.64 -24.53 -12.28
N GLU A 385 3.32 -25.37 -11.28
CA GLU A 385 2.33 -25.06 -10.25
C GLU A 385 2.60 -23.68 -9.60
N GLN A 386 3.88 -23.38 -9.32
CA GLN A 386 4.26 -22.17 -8.59
C GLN A 386 4.17 -20.89 -9.43
N ASN A 387 4.31 -20.96 -10.75
CA ASN A 387 4.35 -19.78 -11.61
C ASN A 387 3.09 -19.60 -12.48
N ALA A 388 2.11 -20.50 -12.42
CA ALA A 388 0.90 -20.47 -13.23
C ALA A 388 0.17 -19.12 -13.19
N THR A 389 -0.02 -18.55 -11.99
CA THR A 389 -0.67 -17.25 -11.79
C THR A 389 0.13 -16.10 -12.41
N GLN A 390 1.44 -16.11 -12.23
CA GLN A 390 2.31 -15.09 -12.83
C GLN A 390 2.27 -15.19 -14.36
N TRP A 391 2.39 -16.41 -14.90
CA TRP A 391 2.33 -16.65 -16.34
C TRP A 391 1.00 -16.18 -16.94
N GLN A 392 -0.14 -16.55 -16.36
CA GLN A 392 -1.47 -16.11 -16.83
C GLN A 392 -1.56 -14.58 -16.86
N ARG A 393 -1.14 -13.91 -15.78
CA ARG A 393 -1.18 -12.45 -15.68
C ARG A 393 -0.30 -11.78 -16.74
N THR A 394 0.93 -12.26 -16.91
CA THR A 394 1.84 -11.73 -17.94
C THR A 394 1.30 -12.00 -19.35
N ALA A 395 0.79 -13.19 -19.62
CA ALA A 395 0.20 -13.54 -20.92
C ALA A 395 -0.98 -12.63 -21.26
N LEU A 396 -1.86 -12.35 -20.29
CA LEU A 396 -2.96 -11.41 -20.45
C LEU A 396 -2.46 -9.97 -20.70
N ASN A 397 -1.41 -9.52 -20.01
CA ASN A 397 -0.80 -8.22 -20.28
C ASN A 397 -0.17 -8.13 -21.67
N CYS A 398 0.42 -9.23 -22.17
CA CYS A 398 0.92 -9.34 -23.53
C CYS A 398 -0.20 -9.24 -24.56
N ALA A 399 -1.31 -9.95 -24.34
CA ALA A 399 -2.50 -9.86 -25.18
C ALA A 399 -3.08 -8.43 -25.20
N ASP A 400 -3.19 -7.78 -24.04
CA ASP A 400 -3.64 -6.38 -23.93
C ASP A 400 -2.70 -5.40 -24.63
N ALA A 401 -1.38 -5.66 -24.61
CA ALA A 401 -0.40 -4.90 -25.37
C ALA A 401 -0.42 -5.21 -26.88
N GLY A 402 -1.19 -6.20 -27.34
CA GLY A 402 -1.23 -6.69 -28.71
C GLY A 402 0.03 -7.47 -29.14
N ALA A 403 0.80 -7.97 -28.18
CA ALA A 403 1.96 -8.81 -28.42
C ALA A 403 1.54 -10.29 -28.45
N PRO A 404 2.08 -11.09 -29.38
CA PRO A 404 1.78 -12.52 -29.43
C PRO A 404 2.33 -13.21 -28.18
N VAL A 405 1.54 -14.15 -27.65
CA VAL A 405 1.94 -15.05 -26.56
C VAL A 405 2.42 -16.35 -27.21
N GLY A 406 3.55 -16.90 -26.74
CA GLY A 406 3.99 -18.22 -27.18
C GLY A 406 3.32 -19.32 -26.36
N THR A 407 3.12 -20.50 -26.96
CA THR A 407 2.64 -21.68 -26.22
C THR A 407 3.71 -22.17 -25.23
N PRO A 408 3.46 -22.17 -23.91
CA PRO A 408 4.43 -22.62 -22.93
C PRO A 408 4.50 -24.16 -22.89
N LYS A 409 5.61 -24.68 -22.35
CA LYS A 409 5.73 -26.08 -21.96
C LYS A 409 5.08 -26.29 -20.60
N ILE A 410 4.18 -27.26 -20.50
CA ILE A 410 3.45 -27.57 -19.27
C ILE A 410 3.62 -29.07 -18.98
N GLY A 411 4.16 -29.40 -17.81
CA GLY A 411 4.25 -30.78 -17.33
C GLY A 411 2.90 -31.29 -16.80
N SER A 412 2.80 -32.60 -16.55
CA SER A 412 1.61 -33.17 -15.89
C SER A 412 1.68 -33.00 -14.38
N TRP A 413 0.56 -32.61 -13.76
CA TRP A 413 0.42 -32.46 -12.31
C TRP A 413 -0.68 -33.37 -11.77
N HIS A 414 -0.59 -33.73 -10.49
CA HIS A 414 -1.69 -34.42 -9.81
C HIS A 414 -2.72 -33.41 -9.31
N LEU A 415 -4.00 -33.63 -9.62
CA LEU A 415 -5.09 -32.73 -9.27
C LEU A 415 -5.77 -33.13 -7.95
N ASP A 416 -4.95 -33.34 -6.92
CA ASP A 416 -5.33 -33.88 -5.62
C ASP A 416 -5.45 -32.82 -4.51
N THR A 417 -4.87 -31.63 -4.72
CA THR A 417 -4.93 -30.51 -3.76
C THR A 417 -5.65 -29.29 -4.37
N PRO A 418 -6.25 -28.42 -3.52
CA PRO A 418 -6.84 -27.16 -3.99
C PRO A 418 -5.88 -26.31 -4.83
N ASP A 419 -4.64 -26.13 -4.38
CA ASP A 419 -3.64 -25.30 -5.05
C ASP A 419 -3.29 -25.81 -6.45
N ARG A 420 -3.08 -27.12 -6.60
CA ARG A 420 -2.76 -27.73 -7.90
C ARG A 420 -3.92 -27.63 -8.88
N VAL A 421 -5.14 -27.77 -8.39
CA VAL A 421 -6.36 -27.64 -9.18
C VAL A 421 -6.56 -26.21 -9.64
N VAL A 422 -6.37 -25.24 -8.76
CA VAL A 422 -6.40 -23.81 -9.11
C VAL A 422 -5.29 -23.47 -10.09
N ALA A 423 -4.07 -23.96 -9.90
CA ALA A 423 -2.97 -23.75 -10.84
C ALA A 423 -3.29 -24.33 -12.24
N ALA A 424 -3.81 -25.55 -12.31
CA ALA A 424 -4.20 -26.16 -13.59
C ALA A 424 -5.32 -25.39 -14.28
N ALA A 425 -6.34 -24.98 -13.53
CA ALA A 425 -7.42 -24.14 -14.04
C ALA A 425 -6.91 -22.78 -14.53
N THR A 426 -5.97 -22.17 -13.80
CA THR A 426 -5.29 -20.92 -14.16
C THR A 426 -4.60 -21.03 -15.52
N VAL A 427 -3.88 -22.14 -15.77
CA VAL A 427 -3.23 -22.40 -17.06
C VAL A 427 -4.23 -22.62 -18.17
N ALA A 428 -5.24 -23.47 -17.97
CA ALA A 428 -6.26 -23.75 -18.98
C ALA A 428 -7.01 -22.47 -19.41
N VAL A 429 -7.39 -21.66 -18.42
CA VAL A 429 -8.02 -20.36 -18.66
C VAL A 429 -7.05 -19.38 -19.34
N GLY A 430 -5.80 -19.29 -18.88
CA GLY A 430 -4.81 -18.39 -19.48
C GLY A 430 -4.46 -18.73 -20.93
N LEU A 431 -4.39 -20.02 -21.27
CA LEU A 431 -4.25 -20.48 -22.65
C LEU A 431 -5.46 -20.11 -23.50
N ALA A 432 -6.68 -20.32 -22.98
CA ALA A 432 -7.90 -19.94 -23.69
C ALA A 432 -8.01 -18.43 -23.90
N ASP A 433 -7.69 -17.63 -22.88
CA ASP A 433 -7.72 -16.16 -22.92
C ASP A 433 -6.61 -15.57 -23.82
N SER A 434 -5.60 -16.36 -24.18
CA SER A 434 -4.50 -16.00 -25.09
C SER A 434 -4.62 -16.67 -26.47
N ASP A 435 -5.81 -17.11 -26.88
CA ASP A 435 -6.09 -17.75 -28.19
C ASP A 435 -5.33 -19.08 -28.44
N HIS A 436 -4.95 -19.79 -27.38
CA HIS A 436 -4.25 -21.08 -27.41
C HIS A 436 -5.07 -22.23 -26.80
N ARG A 437 -6.40 -22.22 -26.98
CA ARG A 437 -7.29 -23.25 -26.43
C ARG A 437 -6.90 -24.67 -26.84
N ASP A 438 -6.44 -24.86 -28.07
CA ASP A 438 -6.02 -26.19 -28.58
C ASP A 438 -4.71 -26.68 -27.97
N SER A 439 -4.00 -25.83 -27.22
CA SER A 439 -2.76 -26.17 -26.51
C SER A 439 -3.00 -26.53 -25.03
N ILE A 440 -4.26 -26.58 -24.57
CA ILE A 440 -4.56 -27.01 -23.20
C ILE A 440 -4.11 -28.48 -23.02
N PRO A 441 -3.27 -28.80 -22.01
CA PRO A 441 -2.79 -30.15 -21.81
C PRO A 441 -3.92 -31.17 -21.63
N ALA A 442 -3.83 -32.31 -22.32
CA ALA A 442 -4.87 -33.35 -22.32
C ALA A 442 -5.16 -33.98 -20.96
N TRP A 443 -4.28 -33.80 -19.96
CA TRP A 443 -4.51 -34.26 -18.59
C TRP A 443 -5.42 -33.31 -17.79
N ILE A 444 -5.63 -32.08 -18.25
CA ILE A 444 -6.61 -31.14 -17.66
C ILE A 444 -7.95 -31.38 -18.37
N THR A 445 -8.83 -32.15 -17.72
CA THR A 445 -10.13 -32.53 -18.29
C THR A 445 -11.28 -31.99 -17.44
N ALA A 446 -12.47 -31.88 -18.04
CA ALA A 446 -13.68 -31.54 -17.30
C ALA A 446 -13.94 -32.55 -16.17
N ASP A 447 -13.75 -33.85 -16.40
CA ASP A 447 -13.93 -34.89 -15.38
C ASP A 447 -13.00 -34.71 -14.18
N ALA A 448 -11.74 -34.34 -14.42
CA ALA A 448 -10.77 -34.11 -13.36
C ALA A 448 -11.13 -32.88 -12.50
N LEU A 449 -11.80 -31.88 -13.08
CA LEU A 449 -12.23 -30.65 -12.40
C LEU A 449 -13.65 -30.75 -11.82
N ALA A 450 -14.45 -31.75 -12.19
CA ALA A 450 -15.88 -31.81 -11.89
C ALA A 450 -16.20 -31.73 -10.40
N GLN A 451 -15.47 -32.47 -9.56
CA GLN A 451 -15.68 -32.43 -8.10
C GLN A 451 -15.33 -31.06 -7.50
N TRP A 452 -14.34 -30.36 -8.06
CA TRP A 452 -13.91 -29.06 -7.55
C TRP A 452 -14.86 -27.94 -7.97
N ALA A 453 -15.39 -28.02 -9.21
CA ALA A 453 -16.38 -27.08 -9.72
C ALA A 453 -17.72 -27.15 -8.96
N ARG A 454 -18.13 -28.35 -8.49
CA ARG A 454 -19.41 -28.57 -7.79
C ARG A 454 -19.36 -28.34 -6.27
N HIS A 455 -18.17 -28.26 -5.69
CA HIS A 455 -17.94 -28.12 -4.24
C HIS A 455 -17.09 -26.88 -3.92
N PRO A 456 -17.70 -25.67 -3.88
CA PRO A 456 -16.97 -24.42 -3.67
C PRO A 456 -16.21 -24.37 -2.34
N ASP A 457 -16.69 -25.09 -1.32
CA ASP A 457 -16.08 -25.21 0.01
C ASP A 457 -14.66 -25.82 0.02
N ARG A 458 -14.22 -26.39 -1.11
CA ARG A 458 -12.89 -26.97 -1.25
C ARG A 458 -11.83 -25.96 -1.71
N ILE A 459 -12.23 -24.75 -2.10
CA ILE A 459 -11.35 -23.71 -2.61
C ILE A 459 -11.57 -22.44 -1.78
N ASP A 460 -10.52 -21.98 -1.10
CA ASP A 460 -10.66 -20.88 -0.14
C ASP A 460 -10.91 -19.51 -0.78
N SER A 461 -10.46 -19.30 -2.02
CA SER A 461 -10.60 -18.01 -2.72
C SER A 461 -11.71 -18.04 -3.78
N VAL A 462 -12.48 -16.95 -3.87
CA VAL A 462 -13.53 -16.79 -4.90
C VAL A 462 -12.92 -16.81 -6.30
N TYR A 463 -11.80 -16.10 -6.50
CA TYR A 463 -11.11 -16.09 -7.80
C TYR A 463 -10.63 -17.49 -8.20
N GLY A 464 -10.05 -18.25 -7.26
CA GLY A 464 -9.61 -19.63 -7.52
C GLY A 464 -10.78 -20.52 -7.92
N TYR A 465 -11.90 -20.45 -7.18
CA TYR A 465 -13.10 -21.23 -7.50
C TYR A 465 -13.67 -20.86 -8.88
N VAL A 466 -13.75 -19.55 -9.19
CA VAL A 466 -14.18 -19.05 -10.49
C VAL A 466 -13.29 -19.57 -11.62
N LEU A 467 -11.96 -19.58 -11.46
CA LEU A 467 -11.06 -20.15 -12.46
C LEU A 467 -11.32 -21.64 -12.69
N VAL A 468 -11.54 -22.41 -11.63
CA VAL A 468 -11.86 -23.84 -11.72
C VAL A 468 -13.15 -24.06 -12.51
N VAL A 469 -14.21 -23.30 -12.22
CA VAL A 469 -15.48 -23.42 -12.95
C VAL A 469 -15.35 -22.95 -14.40
N ARG A 470 -14.60 -21.87 -14.66
CA ARG A 470 -14.29 -21.42 -16.03
C ARG A 470 -13.58 -22.52 -16.82
N ALA A 471 -12.53 -23.13 -16.26
CA ALA A 471 -11.80 -24.21 -16.88
C ALA A 471 -12.68 -25.44 -17.11
N TYR A 472 -13.50 -25.84 -16.12
CA TYR A 472 -14.46 -26.93 -16.23
C TYR A 472 -15.42 -26.72 -17.41
N ALA A 473 -16.05 -25.55 -17.51
CA ALA A 473 -16.96 -25.22 -18.60
C ALA A 473 -16.25 -25.08 -19.96
N LEU A 474 -15.02 -24.52 -19.98
CA LEU A 474 -14.18 -24.43 -21.20
C LEU A 474 -13.86 -25.82 -21.77
N LEU A 475 -13.72 -26.82 -20.92
CA LEU A 475 -13.37 -28.19 -21.27
C LEU A 475 -14.59 -29.09 -21.54
N GLY A 476 -15.79 -28.50 -21.65
CA GLY A 476 -17.01 -29.23 -21.98
C GLY A 476 -17.79 -29.77 -20.77
N GLY A 477 -17.47 -29.29 -19.56
CA GLY A 477 -18.24 -29.59 -18.36
C GLY A 477 -19.70 -29.10 -18.43
N GLU A 478 -20.59 -29.81 -17.75
CA GLU A 478 -22.03 -29.53 -17.76
C GLU A 478 -22.36 -28.28 -16.94
N THR A 479 -23.01 -27.30 -17.59
CA THR A 479 -23.44 -26.02 -16.96
C THR A 479 -24.90 -26.10 -16.48
N ASP A 480 -25.20 -27.17 -15.77
CA ASP A 480 -26.55 -27.53 -15.34
C ASP A 480 -27.06 -26.72 -14.12
N ALA A 481 -28.21 -27.10 -13.57
CA ALA A 481 -28.75 -26.45 -12.38
C ALA A 481 -27.87 -26.67 -11.13
N ALA A 482 -27.22 -27.83 -11.00
CA ALA A 482 -26.40 -28.15 -9.85
C ALA A 482 -25.12 -27.29 -9.81
N LEU A 483 -24.46 -27.08 -10.95
CA LEU A 483 -23.34 -26.15 -11.04
C LEU A 483 -23.77 -24.71 -10.73
N ARG A 484 -24.91 -24.26 -11.25
CA ARG A 484 -25.43 -22.91 -10.97
C ARG A 484 -25.75 -22.71 -9.50
N GLU A 485 -26.26 -23.73 -8.81
CA GLU A 485 -26.50 -23.67 -7.37
C GLU A 485 -25.17 -23.59 -6.59
N ALA A 486 -24.16 -24.38 -6.99
CA ALA A 486 -22.83 -24.33 -6.41
C ALA A 486 -22.17 -22.94 -6.59
N LEU A 487 -22.29 -22.36 -7.78
CA LEU A 487 -21.88 -21.00 -8.09
C LEU A 487 -22.61 -19.96 -7.23
N GLY A 488 -23.91 -20.14 -7.02
CA GLY A 488 -24.72 -19.33 -6.11
C GLY A 488 -24.11 -19.27 -4.72
N ARG A 489 -23.80 -20.44 -4.13
CA ARG A 489 -23.19 -20.56 -2.81
C ARG A 489 -21.75 -20.03 -2.74
N GLY A 490 -20.94 -20.32 -3.75
CA GLY A 490 -19.50 -20.00 -3.76
C GLY A 490 -19.14 -18.56 -4.15
N VAL A 491 -20.03 -17.84 -4.86
CA VAL A 491 -19.70 -16.52 -5.42
C VAL A 491 -20.67 -15.43 -4.96
N THR A 492 -21.98 -15.69 -4.92
CA THR A 492 -22.99 -14.62 -4.75
C THR A 492 -22.90 -13.93 -3.39
N GLN A 493 -22.56 -14.67 -2.34
CA GLN A 493 -22.39 -14.12 -0.99
C GLN A 493 -21.24 -13.10 -0.88
N HIS A 494 -20.31 -13.10 -1.84
CA HIS A 494 -19.16 -12.20 -1.90
C HIS A 494 -19.39 -10.99 -2.81
N LYS A 495 -20.60 -10.84 -3.36
CA LYS A 495 -20.97 -9.67 -4.15
C LYS A 495 -21.27 -8.48 -3.24
N GLY A 496 -20.71 -7.32 -3.57
CA GLY A 496 -21.01 -6.05 -2.93
C GLY A 496 -19.90 -5.59 -2.00
N CYS A 497 -19.36 -4.43 -2.33
CA CYS A 497 -18.33 -3.76 -1.58
C CYS A 497 -18.82 -2.39 -1.10
N PRO A 498 -18.30 -1.85 0.03
CA PRO A 498 -18.62 -0.50 0.48
C PRO A 498 -18.38 0.53 -0.65
N GLU A 499 -19.47 1.20 -1.06
CA GLU A 499 -19.52 2.18 -2.17
C GLU A 499 -19.18 1.62 -3.56
N LEU A 500 -19.02 0.30 -3.69
CA LEU A 500 -18.62 -0.41 -4.91
C LEU A 500 -19.52 -1.66 -5.09
N PRO A 501 -20.84 -1.51 -5.27
CA PRO A 501 -21.82 -2.59 -5.15
C PRO A 501 -21.68 -3.70 -6.20
N ASP A 502 -21.01 -3.46 -7.34
CA ASP A 502 -20.84 -4.48 -8.38
C ASP A 502 -19.51 -5.24 -8.28
N LEU A 503 -18.64 -4.87 -7.33
CA LEU A 503 -17.37 -5.54 -7.09
C LEU A 503 -17.54 -6.73 -6.14
N TYR A 504 -16.60 -7.67 -6.25
CA TYR A 504 -16.57 -8.89 -5.47
C TYR A 504 -15.41 -8.88 -4.47
N GLN A 505 -15.67 -9.46 -3.31
CA GLN A 505 -14.68 -9.69 -2.26
C GLN A 505 -13.81 -10.91 -2.58
N VAL A 506 -12.60 -10.97 -1.99
CA VAL A 506 -11.64 -12.07 -2.17
C VAL A 506 -12.21 -13.42 -1.67
N GLY A 507 -12.92 -13.41 -0.53
CA GLY A 507 -13.40 -14.61 0.16
C GLY A 507 -12.37 -15.23 1.10
N GLY A 508 -12.59 -16.47 1.55
CA GLY A 508 -11.63 -17.20 2.39
C GLY A 508 -11.39 -16.60 3.78
N GLY A 509 -12.37 -15.87 4.31
CA GLY A 509 -12.25 -15.10 5.55
C GLY A 509 -11.83 -13.64 5.35
N ASP A 510 -11.42 -13.25 4.15
CA ASP A 510 -11.12 -11.87 3.78
C ASP A 510 -12.33 -11.20 3.10
N SER A 511 -12.67 -10.00 3.57
CA SER A 511 -13.74 -9.15 3.04
C SER A 511 -13.23 -8.05 2.09
N ALA A 512 -11.93 -8.02 1.84
CA ALA A 512 -11.26 -7.12 0.93
C ALA A 512 -11.85 -7.21 -0.49
N CYS A 513 -12.04 -6.05 -1.10
CA CYS A 513 -12.61 -5.93 -2.45
C CYS A 513 -11.53 -6.03 -3.52
N ASP A 514 -11.75 -6.87 -4.52
CA ASP A 514 -10.72 -7.24 -5.48
C ASP A 514 -11.20 -7.12 -6.94
N LEU A 515 -10.48 -6.30 -7.71
CA LEU A 515 -10.75 -6.09 -9.14
C LEU A 515 -10.50 -7.37 -9.94
N LYS A 516 -9.52 -8.19 -9.55
CA LYS A 516 -9.19 -9.45 -10.24
C LYS A 516 -10.29 -10.50 -10.05
N THR A 517 -10.81 -10.65 -8.83
CA THR A 517 -11.97 -11.48 -8.52
C THR A 517 -13.18 -11.03 -9.31
N THR A 518 -13.48 -9.74 -9.29
CA THR A 518 -14.60 -9.14 -10.06
C THR A 518 -14.46 -9.47 -11.56
N TRP A 519 -13.26 -9.30 -12.13
CA TRP A 519 -12.99 -9.62 -13.54
C TRP A 519 -13.21 -11.11 -13.84
N GLY A 520 -12.74 -11.99 -12.96
CA GLY A 520 -12.97 -13.43 -13.08
C GLY A 520 -14.47 -13.76 -13.11
N VAL A 521 -15.24 -13.23 -12.16
CA VAL A 521 -16.68 -13.49 -12.03
C VAL A 521 -17.45 -13.01 -13.25
N TRP A 522 -17.18 -11.79 -13.71
CA TRP A 522 -17.83 -11.22 -14.91
C TRP A 522 -17.47 -12.01 -16.17
N THR A 523 -16.22 -12.46 -16.28
CA THR A 523 -15.78 -13.29 -17.42
C THR A 523 -16.46 -14.66 -17.41
N LEU A 524 -16.62 -15.28 -16.23
CA LEU A 524 -17.35 -16.53 -16.08
C LEU A 524 -18.82 -16.35 -16.47
N ASP A 525 -19.51 -15.32 -15.99
CA ASP A 525 -20.91 -15.10 -16.35
C ASP A 525 -21.07 -14.87 -17.86
N ARG A 526 -20.15 -14.14 -18.49
CA ARG A 526 -20.11 -14.01 -19.95
C ARG A 526 -19.94 -15.36 -20.65
N GLN A 527 -19.05 -16.22 -20.17
CA GLN A 527 -18.85 -17.57 -20.69
C GLN A 527 -20.09 -18.46 -20.51
N LEU A 528 -20.87 -18.22 -19.44
CA LEU A 528 -22.15 -18.87 -19.18
C LEU A 528 -23.33 -18.14 -19.85
N HIS A 529 -23.09 -17.23 -20.78
CA HIS A 529 -24.11 -16.47 -21.51
C HIS A 529 -25.07 -15.67 -20.61
N GLY A 530 -24.56 -15.14 -19.50
CA GLY A 530 -25.32 -14.33 -18.55
C GLY A 530 -26.25 -15.13 -17.64
N ALA A 531 -26.09 -16.45 -17.55
CA ALA A 531 -26.96 -17.33 -16.78
C ALA A 531 -27.01 -16.99 -15.27
N MET A 532 -26.01 -16.28 -14.74
CA MET A 532 -25.96 -15.86 -13.34
C MET A 532 -26.37 -14.40 -13.14
N GLY A 533 -26.38 -13.57 -14.19
CA GLY A 533 -26.73 -12.15 -14.10
C GLY A 533 -25.74 -11.33 -13.26
N TRP A 534 -24.47 -11.73 -13.26
CA TRP A 534 -23.40 -11.07 -12.50
C TRP A 534 -22.70 -9.97 -13.31
N LEU A 535 -22.57 -10.17 -14.63
CA LEU A 535 -22.07 -9.14 -15.53
C LEU A 535 -23.11 -8.01 -15.63
N PRO A 536 -22.73 -6.74 -15.39
CA PRO A 536 -23.65 -5.62 -15.55
C PRO A 536 -24.22 -5.57 -16.97
N ALA A 537 -25.52 -5.24 -17.07
CA ALA A 537 -26.16 -5.09 -18.37
C ALA A 537 -25.45 -4.01 -19.19
N THR A 538 -25.12 -4.35 -20.44
CA THR A 538 -24.75 -3.34 -21.43
C THR A 538 -25.99 -2.48 -21.67
N ASN A 539 -25.89 -1.15 -21.50
CA ASN A 539 -26.90 -0.29 -22.09
C ASN A 539 -26.94 -0.63 -23.60
N PRO A 540 -28.11 -0.92 -24.18
CA PRO A 540 -28.17 -1.19 -25.61
C PRO A 540 -27.72 0.09 -26.33
N ARG A 541 -26.49 0.09 -26.86
CA ARG A 541 -26.17 0.98 -27.98
C ARG A 541 -27.17 0.61 -29.07
N ASP A 542 -27.95 1.59 -29.49
CA ASP A 542 -29.07 1.47 -30.38
C ASP A 542 -28.87 0.41 -31.46
N LYS A 543 -29.85 -0.50 -31.56
CA LYS A 543 -30.04 -1.31 -32.76
C LYS A 543 -30.21 -0.33 -33.92
N LYS A 544 -29.18 -0.18 -34.74
CA LYS A 544 -29.32 0.35 -36.11
C LYS A 544 -29.72 -0.77 -37.05
#